data_AF-A0A0Q7P4Z3-F1
#
_entry.id   AF-A0A0Q7P4Z3-F1
#
_cell.length_a   1.000
_cell.length_b   1.000
_cell.length_c   1.000
_cell.angle_alpha   90.00
_cell.angle_beta   90.00
_cell.angle_gamma   90.00
#
_symmetry.space_group_name_H-M   'P 1'
#
loop_
_entity.id
_entity.type
_entity.pdbx_description
1 polymer ?
#
loop_
_entity_poly.entity_id
_entity_poly.type
_entity_poly.pdbx_seq_one_letter_code
_entity_poly.pdbx_strand_id
1 'polypeptide(L)'
;MSEKSCTPPSPQQRQFMEIRETTEKTMLETIYKAIDDAAAEMADRVRSAGIDIRPTERDYFTFAAQQVLFVRLCGGDPNTFEGGDSVIGERIVSNGRYIIDHYWNNNGAQPAEKSSQ
;
A
#
# COMPACT_ATOMS: atom_id res chain seq x y z
N MET A 1 -29.43 6.30 25.82
CA MET A 1 -28.17 5.61 25.50
C MET A 1 -28.53 4.35 24.75
N SER A 2 -28.47 4.33 23.42
CA SER A 2 -28.75 3.11 22.66
C SER A 2 -27.50 2.23 22.69
N GLU A 3 -27.59 1.11 23.39
CA GLU A 3 -26.63 0.03 23.30
C GLU A 3 -26.56 -0.42 21.83
N LYS A 4 -25.41 -0.20 21.19
CA LYS A 4 -25.15 -0.76 19.87
C LYS A 4 -25.01 -2.27 20.06
N SER A 5 -26.13 -2.99 19.90
CA SER A 5 -26.12 -4.44 19.77
C SER A 5 -25.28 -4.81 18.55
N CYS A 6 -24.02 -5.16 18.78
CA CYS A 6 -23.20 -5.81 17.76
C CYS A 6 -23.70 -7.25 17.65
N THR A 7 -24.65 -7.49 16.75
CA THR A 7 -25.08 -8.86 16.44
C THR A 7 -23.88 -9.60 15.85
N PRO A 8 -23.45 -10.75 16.42
CA PRO A 8 -22.34 -11.50 15.88
C PRO A 8 -22.65 -11.98 14.46
N PRO A 9 -21.64 -12.01 13.57
CA PRO A 9 -21.84 -12.39 12.18
C PRO A 9 -22.34 -13.84 12.06
N SER A 10 -23.26 -14.06 11.13
CA SER A 10 -23.76 -15.39 10.80
C SER A 10 -22.62 -16.32 10.36
N PRO A 11 -22.79 -17.65 10.42
CA PRO A 11 -21.79 -18.59 9.91
C PRO A 11 -21.38 -18.31 8.46
N GLN A 12 -22.34 -17.95 7.59
CA GLN A 12 -22.06 -17.60 6.19
C GLN A 12 -21.25 -16.31 6.07
N GLN A 13 -21.55 -15.30 6.89
CA GLN A 13 -20.77 -14.05 6.90
C GLN A 13 -19.33 -14.29 7.38
N ARG A 14 -19.14 -15.15 8.39
CA ARG A 14 -17.80 -15.55 8.84
C ARG A 14 -17.01 -16.26 7.74
N GLN A 15 -17.61 -17.25 7.11
CA GLN A 15 -16.97 -17.96 6.00
C GLN A 15 -16.60 -17.02 4.83
N PHE A 16 -17.48 -16.08 4.48
CA PHE A 16 -17.19 -15.08 3.45
C PHE A 16 -15.99 -14.19 3.83
N MET A 17 -15.94 -13.71 5.08
CA MET A 17 -14.83 -12.89 5.55
C MET A 17 -13.50 -13.65 5.53
N GLU A 18 -13.50 -14.91 5.98
CA GLU A 18 -12.31 -15.78 5.98
C GLU A 18 -11.79 -16.03 4.55
N ILE A 19 -12.68 -16.32 3.60
CA ILE A 19 -12.32 -16.49 2.18
C ILE A 19 -11.74 -15.19 1.63
N ARG A 20 -12.38 -14.06 1.88
CA ARG A 20 -11.93 -12.75 1.40
C ARG A 20 -10.54 -12.42 1.94
N GLU A 21 -10.34 -12.55 3.25
CA GLU A 21 -9.07 -12.26 3.92
C GLU A 21 -7.94 -13.15 3.40
N THR A 22 -8.18 -14.46 3.27
CA THR A 22 -7.18 -15.40 2.75
C THR A 22 -6.82 -15.08 1.30
N THR A 23 -7.82 -14.73 0.49
CA THR A 23 -7.62 -14.36 -0.92
C THR A 23 -6.84 -13.06 -1.04
N GLU A 24 -7.19 -12.05 -0.25
CA GLU A 24 -6.49 -10.76 -0.20
C GLU A 24 -5.02 -10.94 0.21
N LYS A 25 -4.76 -11.71 1.26
CA LYS A 25 -3.41 -12.04 1.71
C LYS A 25 -2.58 -12.70 0.60
N THR A 26 -3.14 -13.72 -0.05
CA THR A 26 -2.47 -14.44 -1.15
C THR A 26 -2.14 -13.49 -2.31
N MET A 27 -3.06 -12.58 -2.64
CA MET A 27 -2.85 -11.56 -3.68
C MET A 27 -1.70 -10.61 -3.29
N LEU A 28 -1.68 -10.11 -2.05
CA LEU A 28 -0.61 -9.22 -1.58
C LEU A 28 0.76 -9.91 -1.56
N GLU A 29 0.83 -11.15 -1.09
CA GLU A 29 2.05 -11.96 -1.13
C GLU A 29 2.59 -12.12 -2.55
N THR A 30 1.69 -12.32 -3.52
CA THR A 30 2.06 -12.40 -4.95
C THR A 30 2.63 -11.07 -5.47
N ILE A 31 2.02 -9.95 -5.10
CA ILE A 31 2.52 -8.61 -5.48
C ILE A 31 3.90 -8.34 -4.87
N TYR A 32 4.09 -8.65 -3.60
CA TYR A 32 5.39 -8.45 -2.94
C TYR A 32 6.48 -9.27 -3.61
N LYS A 33 6.18 -10.54 -3.92
CA LYS A 33 7.11 -11.39 -4.66
C LYS A 33 7.45 -10.81 -6.04
N ALA A 34 6.46 -10.32 -6.79
CA ALA A 34 6.70 -9.74 -8.11
C ALA A 34 7.62 -8.49 -8.05
N ILE A 35 7.48 -7.67 -7.01
CA ILE A 35 8.35 -6.50 -6.77
C ILE A 35 9.79 -6.95 -6.46
N ASP A 36 9.94 -7.96 -5.60
CA ASP A 36 11.26 -8.50 -5.23
C ASP A 36 11.96 -9.14 -6.44
N ASP A 37 11.22 -9.94 -7.22
CA ASP A 37 11.73 -10.59 -8.43
C ASP A 37 12.19 -9.56 -9.47
N ALA A 38 11.44 -8.46 -9.66
CA ALA A 38 11.83 -7.38 -10.57
C ALA A 38 13.13 -6.66 -10.16
N ALA A 39 13.31 -6.42 -8.85
CA ALA A 39 14.54 -5.82 -8.34
C ALA A 39 15.75 -6.74 -8.51
N ALA A 40 15.59 -8.04 -8.23
CA ALA A 40 16.63 -9.04 -8.44
C ALA A 40 17.01 -9.15 -9.93
N GLU A 41 16.00 -9.23 -10.81
CA GLU A 41 16.21 -9.29 -12.25
C GLU A 41 16.95 -8.06 -12.79
N MET A 42 16.60 -6.86 -12.31
CA MET A 42 17.31 -5.62 -12.67
C MET A 42 18.79 -5.67 -12.27
N ALA A 43 19.07 -6.10 -11.04
CA ALA A 43 20.45 -6.24 -10.55
C ALA A 43 21.26 -7.25 -11.39
N ASP A 44 20.65 -8.38 -11.75
CA ASP A 44 21.30 -9.41 -12.56
C ASP A 44 21.55 -8.94 -14.00
N ARG A 45 20.60 -8.22 -14.61
CA ARG A 45 20.75 -7.65 -15.95
C ARG A 45 21.84 -6.58 -16.01
N VAL A 46 21.87 -5.66 -15.03
CA VAL A 46 22.92 -4.63 -14.92
C VAL A 46 24.29 -5.27 -14.77
N ARG A 47 24.42 -6.26 -13.88
CA ARG A 47 25.67 -7.01 -13.68
C ARG A 47 26.11 -7.74 -14.94
N SER A 48 25.19 -8.44 -15.60
CA SER A 48 25.47 -9.23 -16.81
C SER A 48 25.83 -8.36 -18.01
N ALA A 49 25.32 -7.13 -18.06
CA ALA A 49 25.66 -6.14 -19.08
C ALA A 49 26.99 -5.41 -18.81
N GLY A 50 27.64 -5.65 -17.66
CA GLY A 50 28.85 -4.93 -17.26
C GLY A 50 28.62 -3.44 -17.01
N ILE A 51 27.40 -3.05 -16.67
CA ILE A 51 27.04 -1.66 -16.40
C ILE A 51 27.45 -1.30 -14.98
N ASP A 52 28.35 -0.33 -14.82
CA ASP A 52 28.81 0.19 -13.52
C ASP A 52 27.91 1.32 -13.02
N ILE A 53 26.62 1.04 -12.93
CA ILE A 53 25.61 1.93 -12.37
C ILE A 53 24.84 1.13 -11.32
N ARG A 54 24.57 1.73 -10.16
CA ARG A 54 23.75 1.08 -9.13
C ARG A 54 22.39 0.70 -9.72
N PRO A 55 21.98 -0.59 -9.64
CA PRO A 55 20.71 -1.02 -10.19
C PRO A 55 19.56 -0.37 -9.43
N THR A 56 18.44 -0.22 -10.12
CA THR A 56 17.19 0.24 -9.53
C THR A 56 16.76 -0.69 -8.39
N GLU A 57 16.42 -0.11 -7.25
CA GLU A 57 16.10 -0.86 -6.04
C GLU A 57 14.61 -1.17 -5.92
N ARG A 58 14.29 -2.08 -5.01
CA ARG A 58 12.94 -2.54 -4.69
C ARG A 58 11.93 -1.41 -4.46
N ASP A 59 12.35 -0.33 -3.81
CA ASP A 59 11.47 0.80 -3.49
C ASP A 59 10.98 1.54 -4.73
N TYR A 60 11.79 1.60 -5.79
CA TYR A 60 11.36 2.15 -7.07
C TYR A 60 10.24 1.30 -7.69
N PHE A 61 10.39 -0.03 -7.70
CA PHE A 61 9.36 -0.92 -8.24
C PHE A 61 8.08 -0.89 -7.39
N THR A 62 8.22 -0.74 -6.07
CA THR A 62 7.09 -0.51 -5.16
C THR A 62 6.35 0.78 -5.53
N PHE A 63 7.08 1.88 -5.77
CA PHE A 63 6.51 3.15 -6.18
C PHE A 63 5.83 3.07 -7.55
N ALA A 64 6.47 2.40 -8.53
CA ALA A 64 5.88 2.19 -9.86
C ALA A 64 4.57 1.40 -9.78
N ALA A 65 4.52 0.33 -8.98
CA ALA A 65 3.30 -0.43 -8.74
C ALA A 65 2.21 0.44 -8.08
N GLN A 66 2.57 1.24 -7.07
CA GLN A 66 1.65 2.16 -6.40
C GLN A 66 1.04 3.17 -7.38
N GLN A 67 1.83 3.76 -8.28
CA GLN A 67 1.36 4.73 -9.25
C GLN A 67 0.33 4.12 -10.23
N VAL A 68 0.66 2.96 -10.80
CA VAL A 68 -0.22 2.24 -11.74
C VAL A 68 -1.53 1.83 -11.06
N LEU A 69 -1.46 1.33 -9.83
CA LEU A 69 -2.64 0.94 -9.07
C LEU A 69 -3.50 2.14 -8.67
N PHE A 70 -2.88 3.27 -8.31
CA PHE A 70 -3.58 4.52 -8.03
C PHE A 70 -4.38 4.98 -9.25
N VAL A 71 -3.75 5.02 -10.43
CA VAL A 71 -4.42 5.41 -11.68
C VAL A 71 -5.57 4.47 -12.02
N ARG A 72 -5.35 3.16 -11.90
CA ARG A 72 -6.39 2.15 -12.13
C ARG A 72 -7.57 2.32 -11.17
N LEU A 73 -7.31 2.61 -9.90
CA LEU A 73 -8.36 2.84 -8.89
C LEU A 73 -9.16 4.12 -9.16
N CYS A 74 -8.51 5.13 -9.75
CA CYS A 74 -9.18 6.33 -10.24
C CYS A 74 -9.91 6.13 -11.58
N GLY A 75 -9.84 4.94 -12.20
CA GLY A 75 -10.47 4.66 -13.50
C GLY A 75 -9.68 5.16 -14.72
N GLY A 76 -8.44 5.62 -14.54
CA GLY A 76 -7.58 6.05 -15.65
C GLY A 76 -6.86 4.89 -16.33
N ASP A 77 -6.22 5.17 -17.47
CA ASP A 77 -5.36 4.24 -18.18
C ASP A 77 -3.97 4.19 -17.51
N PRO A 78 -3.54 3.04 -16.96
CA PRO A 78 -2.26 2.96 -16.26
C PRO A 78 -1.02 3.10 -17.15
N ASN A 79 -1.15 3.07 -18.48
CA ASN A 79 -0.03 3.27 -19.42
C ASN A 79 0.17 4.73 -19.83
N THR A 80 -0.91 5.52 -19.85
CA THR A 80 -0.85 6.95 -20.26
C THR A 80 -1.08 7.91 -19.09
N PHE A 81 -1.65 7.41 -17.99
CA PHE A 81 -2.11 8.18 -16.84
C PHE A 81 -3.30 9.11 -17.11
N GLU A 82 -3.94 8.99 -18.28
CA GLU A 82 -5.08 9.81 -18.66
C GLU A 82 -6.43 9.21 -18.21
N GLY A 83 -7.47 10.04 -18.17
CA GLY A 83 -8.86 9.60 -18.00
C GLY A 83 -9.30 9.27 -16.57
N GLY A 84 -8.48 9.51 -15.56
CA GLY A 84 -8.83 9.27 -14.16
C GLY A 84 -9.87 10.26 -13.59
N ASP A 85 -10.67 9.78 -12.64
CA ASP A 85 -11.59 10.58 -11.83
C ASP A 85 -10.83 11.27 -10.67
N SER A 86 -10.73 12.59 -10.73
CA SER A 86 -10.03 13.40 -9.73
C SER A 86 -10.70 13.36 -8.35
N VAL A 87 -12.02 13.17 -8.27
CA VAL A 87 -12.73 13.09 -6.98
C VAL A 87 -12.40 11.79 -6.26
N ILE A 88 -12.27 10.68 -7.01
CA ILE A 88 -11.79 9.41 -6.46
C ILE A 88 -10.31 9.55 -6.05
N GLY A 89 -9.49 10.15 -6.91
CA GLY A 89 -8.07 10.40 -6.63
C GLY A 89 -7.86 11.17 -5.32
N GLU A 90 -8.58 12.27 -5.14
CA GLU A 90 -8.49 13.10 -3.92
C GLU A 90 -8.85 12.32 -2.66
N ARG A 91 -9.88 11.46 -2.73
CA ARG A 91 -10.27 10.60 -1.60
C ARG A 91 -9.17 9.60 -1.22
N ILE A 92 -8.50 9.03 -2.20
CA ILE A 92 -7.40 8.07 -1.96
C ILE A 92 -6.21 8.79 -1.33
N VAL A 93 -5.83 9.97 -1.85
CA VAL A 93 -4.76 10.80 -1.29
C VAL A 93 -5.10 11.22 0.15
N SER A 94 -6.35 11.62 0.39
CA SER A 94 -6.85 11.95 1.73
C SER A 94 -6.75 10.76 2.70
N ASN A 95 -6.99 9.54 2.23
CA ASN A 95 -6.79 8.34 3.05
C ASN A 95 -5.30 8.14 3.42
N GLY A 96 -4.39 8.35 2.47
CA GLY A 96 -2.95 8.35 2.74
C GLY A 96 -2.54 9.40 3.77
N ARG A 97 -3.09 10.62 3.66
CA ARG A 97 -2.91 11.69 4.65
C ARG A 97 -3.41 11.27 6.03
N TYR A 98 -4.60 10.66 6.10
CA TYR A 98 -5.15 10.15 7.36
C TYR A 98 -4.23 9.10 7.99
N ILE A 99 -3.62 8.21 7.20
CA ILE A 99 -2.66 7.21 7.71
C ILE A 99 -1.48 7.91 8.40
N ILE A 100 -0.89 8.89 7.72
CA ILE A 100 0.23 9.68 8.23
C ILE A 100 -0.16 10.36 9.55
N ASP A 101 -1.25 11.12 9.53
CA ASP A 101 -1.64 11.94 10.67
C ASP A 101 -2.06 11.07 11.86
N HIS A 102 -2.84 10.02 11.62
CA HIS A 102 -3.45 9.23 12.69
C HIS A 102 -2.58 8.10 13.23
N TYR A 103 -1.80 7.42 12.38
CA TYR A 103 -1.05 6.24 12.81
C TYR A 103 0.44 6.49 12.98
N TRP A 104 1.01 7.47 12.28
CA TRP A 104 2.44 7.77 12.37
C TRP A 104 2.70 8.96 13.29
N ASN A 105 1.99 10.07 13.09
CA ASN A 105 2.22 11.30 13.85
C ASN A 105 1.57 11.29 15.24
N ASN A 106 0.35 10.75 15.38
CA ASN A 106 -0.33 10.68 16.68
C ASN A 106 0.23 9.62 17.65
N ASN A 107 1.13 8.74 17.18
CA ASN A 107 1.78 7.73 18.01
C ASN A 107 3.14 8.17 18.58
N GLY A 108 3.52 9.46 18.49
CA GLY A 108 4.91 9.88 18.70
C GLY A 108 5.17 11.27 19.30
N ALA A 109 4.28 11.84 20.13
CA ALA A 109 4.62 13.01 20.95
C ALA A 109 4.21 12.82 22.41
N GLN A 110 4.95 11.98 23.14
CA GLN A 110 5.10 12.24 24.58
C GLN A 110 6.07 13.42 24.71
N PRO A 111 5.70 14.53 25.39
CA PRO A 111 6.65 15.58 25.67
C PRO A 111 7.74 14.99 26.57
N ALA A 112 9.00 15.07 26.14
CA ALA A 112 10.14 14.76 26.97
C ALA A 112 9.99 15.53 28.29
N GLU A 113 9.86 14.80 29.40
CA GLU A 113 9.93 15.36 30.74
C GLU A 113 11.20 16.22 30.81
N LYS A 114 11.01 17.51 31.10
CA LYS A 114 12.11 18.38 31.48
C LYS A 114 12.72 17.78 32.75
N SER A 115 13.83 17.07 32.60
CA SER A 115 14.67 16.71 33.73
C SER A 115 15.23 17.99 34.32
N SER A 116 14.80 18.29 35.53
CA SER A 116 15.37 19.30 36.40
C SER A 116 16.88 19.15 36.52
N GLN A 117 17.60 20.24 36.23
CA GLN A 117 18.81 20.66 36.95
C GLN A 117 18.76 22.18 37.11
#